data_AF-V6Z433-F1
#
_entry.id   AF-V6Z433-F1
#
_cell.length_a   1.000
_cell.length_b   1.000
_cell.length_c   1.000
_cell.angle_alpha   90.00
_cell.angle_beta   90.00
_cell.angle_gamma   90.00
#
_symmetry.space_group_name_H-M   'P 1'
#
loop_
_entity.id
_entity.type
_entity.pdbx_description
1 polymer ?
#
loop_
_entity_poly.entity_id
_entity_poly.type
_entity_poly.pdbx_seq_one_letter_code
_entity_poly.pdbx_strand_id
1 'polypeptide(L)'
;MSHLQYTAKSHHLQWSVRQLSQICHHFYQNYCLDSFKYRRNVGLVKVSDESLLVLLLLQAELGITSQRHFYTICHLFPCGQLLERSRFNRRSKQLIWLVQFIRKAMSEMLPSD
;
A
#
# COMPACT_ATOMS: atom_id res chain seq x y z
N MET A 1 -20.30 -27.08 -28.00
CA MET A 1 -19.72 -26.90 -26.65
C MET A 1 -19.26 -25.47 -26.54
N SER A 2 -20.06 -24.61 -25.91
CA SER A 2 -19.79 -23.19 -25.72
C SER A 2 -18.79 -23.03 -24.56
N HIS A 3 -17.53 -22.75 -24.88
CA HIS A 3 -16.58 -22.28 -23.87
C HIS A 3 -17.09 -20.93 -23.37
N LEU A 4 -17.54 -20.88 -22.11
CA LEU A 4 -17.72 -19.62 -21.39
C LEU A 4 -16.35 -18.94 -21.33
N GLN A 5 -16.09 -18.04 -22.28
CA GLN A 5 -14.97 -17.12 -22.23
C GLN A 5 -15.24 -16.16 -21.08
N TYR A 6 -14.82 -16.53 -19.88
CA TYR A 6 -14.75 -15.61 -18.76
C TYR A 6 -13.74 -14.51 -19.12
N THR A 7 -14.25 -13.42 -19.70
CA THR A 7 -13.48 -12.19 -19.84
C THR A 7 -13.55 -11.53 -18.47
N ALA A 8 -12.52 -11.73 -17.65
CA ALA A 8 -12.37 -11.00 -16.40
C ALA A 8 -12.40 -9.50 -16.74
N LYS A 9 -13.54 -8.83 -16.50
CA LYS A 9 -13.61 -7.38 -16.60
C LYS A 9 -12.85 -6.83 -15.39
N SER A 10 -11.52 -6.74 -15.50
CA SER A 10 -10.73 -5.95 -14.57
C SER A 10 -11.07 -4.49 -14.81
N HIS A 11 -12.11 -4.01 -14.15
CA HIS A 11 -12.32 -2.58 -13.98
C HIS A 11 -11.14 -2.10 -13.13
N HIS A 12 -10.09 -1.58 -13.78
CA HIS A 12 -9.03 -0.85 -13.09
C HIS A 12 -9.68 0.12 -12.11
N LEU A 13 -9.24 0.09 -10.85
CA LEU A 13 -9.84 0.90 -9.81
C LEU A 13 -9.77 2.37 -10.24
N GLN A 14 -10.91 2.96 -10.62
CA GLN A 14 -11.03 4.37 -11.02
C GLN A 14 -10.94 5.29 -9.80
N TRP A 15 -9.89 5.14 -8.99
CA TRP A 15 -9.74 5.80 -7.71
C TRP A 15 -8.70 6.89 -7.86
N SER A 16 -9.06 8.10 -7.43
CA SER A 16 -8.06 9.18 -7.35
C SER A 16 -7.05 8.84 -6.26
N VAL A 17 -5.79 9.26 -6.45
CA VAL A 17 -4.73 9.13 -5.43
C VAL A 17 -5.16 9.74 -4.10
N ARG A 18 -5.99 10.79 -4.13
CA ARG A 18 -6.55 11.45 -2.94
C ARG A 18 -7.50 10.53 -2.16
N GLN A 19 -8.42 9.85 -2.85
CA GLN A 19 -9.31 8.87 -2.22
C GLN A 19 -8.53 7.70 -1.65
N LEU A 20 -7.56 7.20 -2.41
CA LEU A 20 -6.70 6.10 -1.96
C LEU A 20 -5.88 6.50 -0.72
N SER A 21 -5.41 7.75 -0.66
CA SER A 21 -4.74 8.29 0.53
C SER A 21 -5.67 8.37 1.75
N GLN A 22 -6.92 8.79 1.58
CA GLN A 22 -7.90 8.83 2.68
C GLN A 22 -8.19 7.43 3.22
N ILE A 23 -8.30 6.45 2.32
CA ILE A 23 -8.57 5.06 2.68
C ILE A 23 -7.37 4.43 3.38
N CYS A 24 -6.15 4.64 2.86
CA CYS A 24 -4.92 4.22 3.53
C CYS A 24 -4.80 4.84 4.91
N HIS A 25 -5.12 6.12 5.05
CA HIS A 25 -5.10 6.81 6.34
C HIS A 25 -6.10 6.18 7.31
N HIS A 26 -7.34 5.96 6.89
CA HIS A 26 -8.36 5.32 7.71
C HIS A 26 -7.93 3.92 8.18
N PHE A 27 -7.43 3.09 7.27
CA PHE A 27 -6.96 1.75 7.64
C PHE A 27 -5.73 1.78 8.55
N TYR A 28 -4.78 2.68 8.28
CA TYR A 28 -3.61 2.84 9.14
C TYR A 28 -4.01 3.28 10.55
N GLN A 29 -4.94 4.21 10.69
CA GLN A 29 -5.39 4.67 12.01
C GLN A 29 -6.19 3.61 12.76
N ASN A 30 -7.04 2.82 12.10
CA ASN A 30 -7.91 1.88 12.80
C ASN A 30 -7.28 0.50 13.07
N TYR A 31 -6.35 0.06 12.22
CA TYR A 31 -5.85 -1.32 12.26
C TYR A 31 -4.34 -1.42 12.49
N CYS A 32 -3.59 -0.32 12.43
CA CYS A 32 -2.16 -0.37 12.72
C CYS A 32 -1.89 -0.47 14.22
N LEU A 33 -1.00 -1.41 14.59
CA LEU A 33 -0.54 -1.61 15.96
C LEU A 33 0.21 -0.36 16.48
N ASP A 34 0.04 -0.08 17.78
CA ASP A 34 0.70 1.04 18.44
C ASP A 34 2.23 1.00 18.34
N SER A 35 2.82 -0.20 18.26
CA SER A 35 4.26 -0.38 18.05
C SER A 35 4.76 0.21 16.73
N PHE A 36 3.91 0.25 15.70
CA PHE A 36 4.22 0.86 14.41
C PHE A 36 3.96 2.37 14.40
N LYS A 37 2.84 2.80 15.01
CA LYS A 37 2.43 4.20 15.12
C LYS A 37 3.41 5.01 15.97
N TYR A 38 3.83 4.48 17.11
CA TYR A 38 4.70 5.15 18.07
C TYR A 38 6.15 4.66 18.01
N ARG A 39 6.59 4.16 16.85
CA ARG A 39 7.99 3.73 16.69
C ARG A 39 8.95 4.87 17.00
N ARG A 40 10.15 4.50 17.45
CA ARG A 40 11.23 5.46 17.65
C ARG A 40 11.50 6.25 16.37
N ASN A 41 11.64 7.56 16.51
CA ASN A 41 11.91 8.52 15.43
C ASN A 41 10.78 8.70 14.41
N VAL A 42 9.52 8.39 14.74
CA VAL A 42 8.38 8.60 13.83
C VAL A 42 8.27 10.06 13.33
N GLY A 43 8.56 11.05 14.18
CA GLY A 43 8.57 12.47 13.81
C GLY A 43 9.75 12.92 12.94
N LEU A 44 10.76 12.07 12.74
CA LEU A 44 11.95 12.39 11.93
C LEU A 44 11.92 11.72 10.55
N VAL A 45 10.80 11.09 10.18
CA VAL A 45 10.70 10.31 8.95
C VAL A 45 10.39 11.22 7.77
N LYS A 46 11.19 11.13 6.71
CA LYS A 46 11.03 11.91 5.48
C LYS A 46 9.74 11.60 4.70
N VAL A 47 9.21 10.39 4.85
CA VAL A 47 8.01 9.90 4.16
C VAL A 47 7.15 9.14 5.17
N SER A 48 5.88 9.53 5.30
CA SER A 48 4.95 8.88 6.23
C SER A 48 4.62 7.44 5.81
N ASP A 49 4.06 6.68 6.75
CA ASP A 49 3.68 5.29 6.49
C ASP A 49 2.48 5.21 5.57
N GLU A 50 1.55 6.14 5.73
CA GLU A 50 0.40 6.29 4.87
C GLU A 50 0.83 6.56 3.43
N SER A 51 1.79 7.45 3.20
CA SER A 51 2.33 7.69 1.84
C SER A 51 3.02 6.46 1.27
N LEU A 52 3.74 5.69 2.08
CA LEU A 52 4.34 4.43 1.63
C LEU A 52 3.28 3.36 1.33
N LEU A 53 2.19 3.28 2.10
CA LEU A 53 1.07 2.38 1.82
C LEU A 53 0.39 2.74 0.49
N VAL A 54 0.14 4.03 0.26
CA VAL A 54 -0.40 4.54 -1.02
C VAL A 54 0.51 4.10 -2.18
N LEU A 55 1.83 4.26 -2.03
CA LEU A 55 2.80 3.83 -3.04
C LEU A 55 2.77 2.32 -3.28
N LEU A 56 2.63 1.50 -2.23
CA LEU A 56 2.54 0.04 -2.38
C LEU A 56 1.24 -0.42 -3.06
N LEU A 57 0.12 0.25 -2.78
CA LEU A 57 -1.12 -0.01 -3.48
C LEU A 57 -1.04 0.42 -4.95
N LEU A 58 -0.43 1.58 -5.22
CA LEU A 58 -0.18 2.02 -6.60
C LEU A 58 0.72 1.03 -7.35
N GLN A 59 1.76 0.49 -6.69
CA GLN A 59 2.61 -0.55 -7.26
C GLN A 59 1.80 -1.80 -7.64
N ALA A 60 0.88 -2.22 -6.77
CA ALA A 60 0.01 -3.38 -7.01
C ALA A 60 -0.98 -3.12 -8.16
N GLU A 61 -1.59 -1.94 -8.21
CA GLU A 61 -2.51 -1.54 -9.29
C GLU A 61 -1.81 -1.49 -10.66
N LEU A 62 -0.55 -1.05 -10.68
CA LEU A 62 0.28 -1.05 -11.89
C LEU A 62 0.81 -2.44 -12.27
N GLY A 63 0.55 -3.47 -11.44
CA GLY A 63 1.04 -4.83 -11.68
C GLY A 63 2.56 -4.99 -11.56
N ILE A 64 3.25 -4.04 -10.90
CA ILE A 64 4.71 -4.06 -10.79
C ILE A 64 5.14 -4.94 -9.61
N THR A 65 5.65 -6.13 -9.91
CA THR A 65 6.12 -7.06 -8.87
C THR A 65 7.49 -6.70 -8.29
N SER A 66 8.32 -6.01 -9.08
CA SER A 66 9.69 -5.67 -8.69
C SER A 66 9.76 -4.36 -7.90
N GLN A 67 10.08 -4.44 -6.60
CA GLN A 67 10.28 -3.26 -5.75
C GLN A 67 11.37 -2.32 -6.27
N ARG A 68 12.42 -2.90 -6.89
CA ARG A 68 13.52 -2.12 -7.49
C ARG A 68 13.01 -1.31 -8.68
N HIS A 69 12.24 -1.94 -9.56
CA HIS A 69 11.68 -1.29 -10.74
C HIS A 69 10.70 -0.18 -10.34
N PHE A 70 9.80 -0.48 -9.40
CA PHE A 70 8.86 0.49 -8.87
C PHE A 70 9.56 1.69 -8.22
N TYR A 71 10.60 1.45 -7.41
CA TYR A 71 11.41 2.53 -6.82
C TYR A 71 12.02 3.46 -7.88
N THR A 72 12.50 2.93 -9.01
CA THR A 72 13.01 3.75 -10.12
C THR A 72 11.91 4.60 -10.74
N ILE A 73 10.71 4.05 -10.93
CA ILE A 73 9.55 4.79 -11.43
C ILE A 73 9.15 5.90 -10.44
N CYS A 74 9.26 5.67 -9.14
CA CYS A 74 8.93 6.68 -8.14
C CYS A 74 9.78 7.96 -8.24
N HIS A 75 10.98 7.90 -8.82
CA HIS A 75 11.79 9.11 -9.09
C HIS A 75 11.21 10.00 -10.19
N LEU A 76 10.31 9.46 -11.02
CA LEU A 76 9.63 10.21 -12.08
C LEU A 76 8.47 11.04 -11.53
N PHE A 77 7.98 10.74 -10.32
CA PHE A 77 6.96 11.56 -9.69
C PHE A 77 7.58 12.85 -9.16
N PRO A 78 6.94 14.02 -9.34
CA PRO A 78 7.40 15.29 -8.77
C PRO A 78 7.25 15.37 -7.22
N CYS A 79 7.15 14.24 -6.54
CA CYS A 79 6.83 14.11 -5.12
C CYS A 79 8.08 14.03 -4.24
N GLY A 80 8.76 15.16 -4.01
CA GLY A 80 9.69 15.38 -2.90
C GLY A 80 10.85 14.36 -2.72
N GLN A 81 11.57 14.44 -1.60
CA GLN A 81 12.66 13.52 -1.27
C GLN A 81 12.11 12.11 -0.99
N LEU A 82 12.17 11.24 -1.98
CA LEU A 82 11.94 9.81 -1.79
C LEU A 82 12.97 9.24 -0.80
N LEU A 83 12.57 8.22 -0.03
CA LEU A 83 13.51 7.51 0.84
C LEU A 83 14.66 6.91 0.02
N GLU A 84 15.84 6.80 0.60
CA GLU A 84 16.91 5.99 0.00
C GLU A 84 16.42 4.57 -0.29
N ARG A 85 16.86 3.98 -1.40
CA ARG A 85 16.40 2.68 -1.88
C ARG A 85 16.40 1.57 -0.82
N SER A 86 17.46 1.47 -0.02
CA SER A 86 17.55 0.50 1.08
C SER A 86 16.47 0.73 2.14
N ARG A 87 16.28 2.00 2.52
CA ARG A 87 15.29 2.42 3.51
C ARG A 87 13.86 2.21 2.99
N PHE A 88 13.60 2.57 1.73
CA PHE A 88 12.33 2.29 1.05
C PHE A 88 12.02 0.79 1.12
N ASN A 89 12.91 -0.09 0.65
CA ASN A 89 12.69 -1.53 0.66
C ASN A 89 12.42 -2.09 2.06
N ARG A 90 13.18 -1.63 3.07
CA ARG A 90 12.98 -2.06 4.46
C ARG A 90 11.60 -1.66 4.99
N ARG A 91 11.18 -0.42 4.73
CA ARG A 91 9.87 0.09 5.16
C ARG A 91 8.73 -0.57 4.40
N SER A 92 8.88 -0.76 3.09
CA SER A 92 7.90 -1.49 2.26
C SER A 92 7.66 -2.90 2.79
N LYS A 93 8.73 -3.66 3.11
CA LYS A 93 8.58 -4.98 3.72
C LYS A 93 7.82 -4.96 5.04
N GLN A 94 8.09 -3.98 5.89
CA GLN A 94 7.37 -3.81 7.16
C GLN A 94 5.89 -3.49 6.94
N LEU A 95 5.57 -2.66 5.95
CA LEU A 95 4.19 -2.28 5.64
C LEU A 95 3.40 -3.37 4.90
N ILE A 96 4.06 -4.26 4.16
CA ILE A 96 3.40 -5.46 3.59
C ILE A 96 2.80 -6.31 4.72
N TRP A 97 3.52 -6.48 5.84
CA TRP A 97 2.98 -7.18 7.02
C TRP A 97 1.74 -6.48 7.58
N LEU A 98 1.74 -5.14 7.60
CA LEU A 98 0.57 -4.36 8.01
C LEU A 98 -0.62 -4.58 7.06
N VAL A 99 -0.41 -4.60 5.74
CA VAL A 99 -1.48 -4.87 4.77
C VAL A 99 -2.09 -6.26 4.99
N GLN A 100 -1.25 -7.28 5.24
CA GLN A 100 -1.74 -8.63 5.55
C GLN A 100 -2.52 -8.66 6.87
N PHE A 101 -2.08 -7.90 7.87
CA PHE A 101 -2.78 -7.77 9.14
C PHE A 101 -4.14 -7.09 8.98
N ILE A 102 -4.20 -5.96 8.25
CA ILE A 102 -5.44 -5.27 7.91
C ILE A 102 -6.39 -6.24 7.19
N ARG A 103 -5.89 -6.97 6.18
CA ARG A 103 -6.69 -7.97 5.46
C ARG A 103 -7.27 -9.02 6.40
N LYS A 104 -6.46 -9.58 7.30
CA LYS A 104 -6.91 -10.57 8.28
C LYS A 104 -7.97 -9.99 9.21
N ALA A 105 -7.75 -8.81 9.77
CA ALA A 105 -8.69 -8.15 10.67
C ALA A 105 -10.03 -7.85 9.97
N MET A 106 -10.00 -7.41 8.72
CA MET A 106 -11.21 -7.21 7.92
C MET A 106 -11.95 -8.51 7.64
N SER A 107 -11.22 -9.60 7.34
CA SER A 107 -11.82 -10.92 7.12
C SER A 107 -12.44 -11.51 8.39
N GLU A 108 -11.85 -11.28 9.56
CA GLU A 108 -12.40 -11.73 10.84
C GLU A 108 -13.63 -10.92 11.30
N MET A 109 -13.76 -9.67 10.85
CA MET A 109 -14.92 -8.83 11.14
C MET A 109 -16.14 -9.13 10.25
N LEU A 110 -15.95 -9.79 9.11
CA LEU A 110 -17.04 -10.20 8.23
C LEU A 110 -17.65 -11.49 8.80
N PRO A 111 -18.96 -11.53 9.14
CA PRO A 111 -19.59 -12.76 9.56
C PRO A 111 -19.42 -13.82 8.47
N SER A 112 -19.09 -15.03 8.88
CA SER A 112 -19.07 -16.18 7.97
C SER A 112 -20.53 -16.51 7.65
N ASP A 113 -20.97 -16.22 6.42
CA ASP A 113 -22.25 -16.70 5.88
C ASP A 113 -22.29 -18.24 5.84
#